data_AF-M0IYN5-F1
#
_entry.id   AF-M0IYN5-F1
#
_cell.length_a   1.000
_cell.length_b   1.000
_cell.length_c   1.000
_cell.angle_alpha   90.00
_cell.angle_beta   90.00
_cell.angle_gamma   90.00
#
_symmetry.space_group_name_H-M   'P 1'
#
loop_
_entity.id
_entity.type
_entity.pdbx_description
1 polymer ?
#
loop_
_entity_poly.entity_id
_entity_poly.type
_entity_poly.pdbx_seq_one_letter_code
_entity_poly.pdbx_strand_id
1 'polypeptide(L)' 'MDFDFVPAVAPLVVIVAVATVGLTSVMTLSTVLMMVLPSMIVFSVVAFFLGMKHGEFRASP' A
#
# COMPACT_ATOMS: atom_id res chain seq x y z
N MET A 1 14.45 -5.14 14.10
CA MET A 1 13.64 -6.13 13.38
C MET A 1 14.46 -6.59 12.19
N ASP A 2 14.64 -7.89 11.98
CA ASP A 2 15.03 -8.38 10.66
C ASP A 2 13.81 -8.17 9.74
N PHE A 3 13.81 -7.03 9.05
CA PHE A 3 12.72 -6.67 8.14
C PHE A 3 12.92 -7.45 6.85
N ASP A 4 12.33 -8.64 6.80
CA ASP A 4 12.16 -9.32 5.52
C ASP A 4 11.21 -8.49 4.66
N PHE A 5 11.76 -7.90 3.61
CA PHE A 5 11.04 -6.99 2.73
C PHE A 5 9.79 -7.65 2.12
N VAL A 6 9.89 -8.92 1.76
CA VAL A 6 8.80 -9.66 1.10
C VAL A 6 7.59 -9.86 2.02
N PRO A 7 7.70 -10.43 3.24
CA PRO A 7 6.61 -10.49 4.21
C PRO A 7 6.01 -9.13 4.57
N ALA A 8 6.81 -8.07 4.58
CA ALA A 8 6.33 -6.74 4.94
C ALA A 8 5.53 -6.06 3.81
N VAL A 9 5.88 -6.30 2.55
CA VAL A 9 5.20 -5.73 1.37
C VAL A 9 3.97 -6.55 0.95
N ALA A 10 3.96 -7.87 1.21
CA ALA A 10 2.86 -8.74 0.80
C ALA A 10 1.45 -8.26 1.26
N PRO A 11 1.25 -7.84 2.53
CA PRO A 11 -0.03 -7.29 2.97
C PRO A 11 -0.45 -6.04 2.20
N LEU A 12 0.50 -5.16 1.87
CA LEU A 12 0.24 -3.94 1.10
C LEU A 12 -0.37 -4.28 -0.27
N VAL A 13 0.23 -5.25 -0.97
CA VAL A 13 -0.23 -5.70 -2.30
C VAL A 13 -1.63 -6.32 -2.22
N VAL A 14 -1.88 -7.16 -1.20
CA VAL A 14 -3.19 -7.78 -1.00
C VAL A 14 -4.26 -6.70 -0.75
N ILE A 15 -3.98 -5.72 0.10
CA ILE A 15 -4.92 -4.62 0.38
C ILE A 15 -5.22 -3.82 -0.88
N VAL A 16 -4.19 -3.47 -1.66
CA VAL A 16 -4.36 -2.74 -2.92
C VAL A 16 -5.21 -3.54 -3.91
N ALA A 17 -4.95 -4.84 -4.06
CA ALA A 17 -5.71 -5.71 -4.98
C ALA A 17 -7.20 -5.80 -4.58
N VAL A 18 -7.48 -6.05 -3.29
CA VAL A 18 -8.86 -6.14 -2.78
C VAL A 18 -9.59 -4.81 -2.93
N ALA A 19 -8.96 -3.69 -2.57
CA ALA A 19 -9.56 -2.37 -2.72
C ALA A 19 -9.84 -2.03 -4.19
N THR A 20 -8.93 -2.39 -5.10
CA THR A 20 -9.10 -2.16 -6.55
C THR A 20 -10.35 -2.86 -7.06
N VAL A 21 -10.55 -4.14 -6.71
CA VAL A 21 -11.76 -4.89 -7.10
C VAL A 21 -12.99 -4.31 -6.43
N GLY A 22 -12.95 -4.01 -5.13
CA GLY A 22 -14.09 -3.50 -4.38
C GLY A 22 -14.62 -2.16 -4.91
N LEU A 23 -13.72 -1.25 -5.32
CA LEU A 23 -14.09 0.06 -5.84
C LEU A 23 -14.86 -0.01 -7.17
N THR A 24 -14.73 -1.10 -7.94
CA THR A 24 -15.51 -1.28 -9.18
C THR A 24 -17.01 -1.41 -8.95
N SER A 25 -17.45 -1.63 -7.70
CA SER A 25 -18.88 -1.67 -7.34
C SER A 25 -19.54 -0.28 -7.27
N VAL A 26 -18.74 0.78 -7.10
CA VAL A 26 -19.22 2.17 -6.89
C VAL A 26 -18.60 3.16 -7.88
N MET A 27 -17.61 2.73 -8.68
CA MET A 27 -16.89 3.55 -9.66
C MET A 27 -16.69 2.78 -10.96
N THR A 28 -16.56 3.49 -12.08
CA THR A 28 -16.26 2.87 -13.37
C THR A 28 -14.85 2.27 -13.38
N LEU A 29 -14.66 1.18 -14.14
CA LEU A 29 -13.36 0.50 -14.23
C LEU A 29 -12.25 1.43 -14.74
N SER A 30 -12.55 2.33 -15.69
CA SER A 30 -11.58 3.28 -16.21
C SER A 30 -11.08 4.25 -15.14
N THR A 31 -11.97 4.79 -14.30
CA THR A 31 -11.58 5.65 -13.18
C THR A 31 -10.74 4.89 -12.16
N VAL A 32 -11.12 3.65 -11.83
CA VAL A 32 -10.34 2.83 -10.89
C VAL A 32 -8.94 2.56 -11.42
N LEU A 33 -8.80 2.07 -12.66
CA LEU A 33 -7.49 1.66 -13.20
C LEU A 33 -6.59 2.82 -13.65
N MET A 34 -7.16 3.93 -14.12
CA MET A 34 -6.37 5.04 -14.68
C MET A 34 -6.15 6.21 -13.70
N MET A 35 -6.87 6.25 -12.57
CA MET A 35 -6.78 7.37 -11.61
C MET A 35 -6.52 6.88 -10.19
N VAL A 36 -7.38 5.99 -9.68
CA VAL A 36 -7.33 5.57 -8.28
C VAL A 36 -6.19 4.60 -8.02
N LEU A 37 -6.07 3.53 -8.79
CA LEU A 37 -5.03 2.53 -8.64
C LEU A 37 -3.61 3.14 -8.71
N PRO A 38 -3.27 4.00 -9.69
CA PRO A 38 -1.96 4.65 -9.73
C PRO A 38 -1.66 5.47 -8.47
N SER A 39 -2.61 6.29 -8.01
CA SER A 39 -2.43 7.12 -6.81
C SER A 39 -2.35 6.28 -5.53
N MET A 40 -3.17 5.23 -5.41
CA MET A 40 -3.09 4.26 -4.32
C MET A 40 -1.72 3.59 -4.24
N ILE A 41 -1.17 3.15 -5.38
CA ILE A 41 0.15 2.52 -5.41
C ILE A 41 1.20 3.51 -4.89
N VAL A 42 1.27 4.72 -5.45
CA VAL A 42 2.25 5.73 -5.05
C VAL A 42 2.12 6.05 -3.55
N PHE A 43 0.89 6.32 -3.09
CA PHE A 43 0.65 6.65 -1.69
C PHE A 43 1.02 5.49 -0.76
N SER A 44 0.63 4.26 -1.10
CA SER A 44 0.89 3.07 -0.28
C SER A 44 2.40 2.82 -0.11
N VAL A 45 3.19 3.01 -1.17
CA VAL A 45 4.65 2.90 -1.13
C VAL A 45 5.25 3.96 -0.21
N VAL A 46 4.83 5.21 -0.37
CA VAL A 46 5.32 6.34 0.45
C VAL A 46 4.96 6.12 1.93
N ALA A 47 3.72 5.79 2.22
CA ALA A 47 3.23 5.54 3.58
C ALA A 47 3.93 4.35 4.23
N PHE A 48 4.12 3.25 3.49
CA PHE A 48 4.84 2.07 3.98
C PHE A 48 6.29 2.41 4.32
N PHE A 49 7.00 3.11 3.43
CA PHE A 49 8.38 3.52 3.65
C PHE A 49 8.53 4.42 4.89
N LEU A 50 7.69 5.45 5.00
CA LEU A 50 7.66 6.35 6.17
C LEU A 50 7.32 5.59 7.45
N GLY A 51 6.35 4.68 7.40
CA GLY A 51 5.96 3.84 8.53
C GLY A 51 7.09 2.94 9.03
N MET A 52 7.85 2.32 8.11
CA MET A 52 9.04 1.54 8.47
C MET A 52 10.08 2.41 9.18
N LYS A 53 10.41 3.59 8.63
CA LYS A 53 11.37 4.51 9.26
C LYS A 53 10.92 5.05 10.61
N HIS A 54 9.63 5.32 10.76
CA HIS A 54 9.07 5.67 12.06
C HIS A 54 9.18 4.51 13.06
N GLY A 55 8.92 3.28 12.62
CA GLY A 55 9.09 2.07 13.43
C GLY A 55 10.55 1.85 13.86
N GLU A 56 11.50 1.99 12.94
CA GLU A 56 12.94 1.94 13.23
C GLU A 56 13.34 2.98 14.27
N PHE A 57 12.92 4.24 14.11
CA PHE A 57 13.22 5.32 15.04
C PHE A 57 12.69 5.02 16.45
N ARG A 58 11.46 4.51 16.57
CA ARG A 58 10.84 4.17 17.87
C ARG A 58 11.42 2.93 18.53
N ALA A 59 11.95 2.00 17.74
CA ALA A 59 12.58 0.77 18.24
C ALA A 59 14.06 0.98 18.62
N SER A 60 14.63 2.15 18.29
CA SER A 60 15.98 2.52 18.70
C SER A 60 16.04 2.76 20.22
N PRO A 61 17.10 2.31 20.92
CA PRO A 61 17.27 2.52 22.36
C PRO A 61 17.32 3.99 22.78
#